data_AF-A0A4R0HBH6-F1
#
_entry.id   AF-A0A4R0HBH6-F1
#
_cell.length_a   1.000
_cell.length_b   1.000
_cell.length_c   1.000
_cell.angle_alpha   90.00
_cell.angle_beta   90.00
_cell.angle_gamma   90.00
#
_symmetry.space_group_name_H-M   'P 1'
#
loop_
_entity.id
_entity.type
_entity.pdbx_description
1 polymer ?
#
loop_
_entity_poly.entity_id
_entity_poly.type
_entity_poly.pdbx_seq_one_letter_code
_entity_poly.pdbx_strand_id
1 'polypeptide(L)'
;MSALYRAVLKCYPRWWRDQHGEEALGLLLDSAEARGRADFRDLLNLAAHAARLRLTQAGPPTLVQGIRSRVSVIAVTLLAAISSTFLVFGEWAPWDPRTSMEGSPIGNVTTGSICFLAGLLAAIAMVLGRAASARWLAAFSALSAFAIMAPPIAQFAHGYGFTRPPGGILAFVTMVGALAAAGEPLPPRSRSRGLFTLLAAGPTIAAMLILAPSLGPEPWFYYRLPDQVALRIGLGILLGTGLIVLATVLLIAGHRVWGAALAVNSAPWLLLFALAPTALSAGAVPVGGPLLLALVIVAALLAGLIVVRISRHRQPETFRRMTTKSQG
;
A
#
# COMPACT_ATOMS: atom_id res chain seq x y z
N MET A 1 -4.98 -36.52 -13.11
CA MET A 1 -5.47 -35.16 -12.79
C MET A 1 -5.79 -34.96 -11.31
N SER A 2 -6.49 -35.90 -10.66
CA SER A 2 -6.81 -35.83 -9.21
C SER A 2 -5.61 -35.57 -8.29
N ALA A 3 -4.46 -36.20 -8.54
CA ALA A 3 -3.25 -36.01 -7.73
C ALA A 3 -2.72 -34.57 -7.74
N LEU A 4 -2.81 -33.88 -8.89
CA LEU A 4 -2.31 -32.52 -9.06
C LEU A 4 -3.26 -31.52 -8.36
N TYR A 5 -4.57 -31.68 -8.50
CA TYR A 5 -5.54 -30.88 -7.74
C TYR A 5 -5.42 -31.10 -6.23
N ARG A 6 -5.24 -32.35 -5.78
CA ARG A 6 -4.98 -32.64 -4.36
C ARG A 6 -3.67 -31.99 -3.88
N ALA A 7 -2.63 -31.95 -4.70
CA ALA A 7 -1.38 -31.27 -4.36
C ALA A 7 -1.58 -29.75 -4.21
N VAL A 8 -2.33 -29.10 -5.11
CA VAL A 8 -2.65 -27.67 -4.99
C VAL A 8 -3.57 -27.41 -3.79
N LEU A 9 -4.52 -28.29 -3.50
CA LEU A 9 -5.38 -28.17 -2.31
C LEU A 9 -4.56 -28.25 -1.02
N LYS A 10 -3.44 -28.99 -0.96
CA LYS A 10 -2.55 -28.97 0.21
C LYS A 10 -1.96 -27.58 0.52
N CYS A 11 -1.92 -26.67 -0.45
CA CYS A 11 -1.56 -25.26 -0.22
C CYS A 11 -2.63 -24.52 0.60
N TYR A 12 -3.82 -25.07 0.79
CA TYR A 12 -4.84 -24.46 1.64
C TYR A 12 -4.59 -24.73 3.13
N PRO A 13 -5.04 -23.81 3.99
CA PRO A 13 -5.17 -24.05 5.43
C PRO A 13 -5.86 -25.37 5.78
N ARG A 14 -5.44 -26.03 6.87
CA ARG A 14 -6.04 -27.31 7.30
C ARG A 14 -7.54 -27.20 7.56
N TRP A 15 -7.97 -26.20 8.35
CA TRP A 15 -9.40 -25.97 8.64
C TRP A 15 -10.26 -25.78 7.38
N TRP A 16 -9.72 -25.12 6.36
CA TRP A 16 -10.44 -24.86 5.12
C TRP A 16 -10.59 -26.14 4.32
N ARG A 17 -9.50 -26.93 4.23
CA ARG A 17 -9.52 -28.24 3.58
C ARG A 17 -10.50 -29.20 4.25
N ASP A 18 -10.54 -29.21 5.58
CA ASP A 18 -11.40 -30.11 6.33
C ASP A 18 -12.90 -29.77 6.09
N GLN A 19 -13.24 -28.50 5.83
CA GLN A 19 -14.61 -28.05 5.60
C GLN A 19 -15.05 -28.07 4.14
N HIS A 20 -14.17 -27.70 3.21
CA HIS A 20 -14.52 -27.43 1.80
C HIS A 20 -13.69 -28.25 0.81
N GLY A 21 -12.72 -29.05 1.28
CA GLY A 21 -11.72 -29.69 0.42
C GLY A 21 -12.30 -30.71 -0.56
N GLU A 22 -13.23 -31.55 -0.11
CA GLU A 22 -13.88 -32.55 -0.96
C GLU A 22 -14.86 -31.91 -1.96
N GLU A 23 -15.65 -30.92 -1.53
CA GLU A 23 -16.55 -30.16 -2.42
C GLU A 23 -15.76 -29.42 -3.51
N ALA A 24 -14.68 -28.72 -3.12
CA ALA A 24 -13.82 -28.02 -4.06
C ALA A 24 -13.12 -28.99 -5.02
N LEU A 25 -12.70 -30.17 -4.54
CA LEU A 25 -12.10 -31.20 -5.40
C LEU A 25 -13.11 -31.74 -6.41
N GLY A 26 -14.35 -32.02 -5.98
CA GLY A 26 -15.45 -32.46 -6.86
C GLY A 26 -15.71 -31.46 -7.99
N LEU A 27 -15.95 -30.19 -7.63
CA LEU A 27 -16.18 -29.12 -8.61
C LEU A 27 -15.03 -28.96 -9.61
N LEU A 28 -13.78 -29.12 -9.18
CA LEU A 28 -12.62 -29.03 -10.06
C LEU A 28 -12.52 -30.23 -11.01
N LEU A 29 -12.85 -31.43 -10.54
CA LEU A 29 -12.88 -32.63 -11.40
C LEU A 29 -14.01 -32.53 -12.42
N ASP A 30 -15.22 -32.12 -12.02
CA ASP A 30 -16.35 -31.92 -12.91
C ASP A 30 -16.03 -30.87 -13.99
N SER A 31 -15.39 -29.76 -13.60
CA SER A 31 -14.97 -28.72 -14.55
C SER A 31 -13.88 -29.19 -15.52
N ALA A 32 -12.97 -30.07 -15.07
CA ALA A 32 -11.90 -30.61 -15.90
C ALA A 32 -12.43 -31.68 -16.86
N GLU A 33 -13.38 -32.50 -16.43
CA GLU A 33 -14.07 -33.49 -17.25
C GLU A 33 -14.87 -32.81 -18.36
N ALA A 34 -15.63 -31.77 -18.03
CA ALA A 34 -16.39 -30.99 -19.01
C ALA A 34 -15.51 -30.35 -20.10
N ARG A 35 -14.25 -30.02 -19.78
CA ARG A 35 -13.27 -29.45 -20.75
C ARG A 35 -12.34 -30.49 -21.36
N GLY A 36 -12.40 -31.75 -20.92
CA GLY A 36 -11.47 -32.81 -21.29
C GLY A 36 -10.01 -32.61 -20.84
N ARG A 37 -9.69 -31.53 -20.11
CA ARG A 37 -8.34 -31.22 -19.61
C ARG A 37 -8.32 -30.29 -18.40
N ALA A 38 -7.28 -30.41 -17.59
CA ALA A 38 -6.98 -29.48 -16.51
C ALA A 38 -6.41 -28.17 -17.09
N ASP A 39 -7.05 -27.04 -16.77
CA ASP A 39 -6.56 -25.73 -17.18
C ASP A 39 -5.51 -25.23 -16.18
N PHE A 40 -4.33 -24.85 -16.69
CA PHE A 40 -3.28 -24.24 -15.88
C PHE A 40 -3.75 -22.95 -15.20
N ARG A 41 -4.67 -22.20 -15.81
CA ARG A 41 -5.25 -20.99 -15.22
C ARG A 41 -6.02 -21.30 -13.94
N ASP A 42 -6.74 -22.42 -13.88
CA ASP A 42 -7.50 -22.82 -12.70
C ASP A 42 -6.56 -23.20 -11.55
N LEU A 43 -5.47 -23.91 -11.86
CA LEU A 43 -4.42 -24.23 -10.90
C LEU A 43 -3.75 -22.97 -10.33
N LEU A 44 -3.46 -21.99 -11.19
CA LEU A 44 -2.82 -20.75 -10.79
C LEU A 44 -3.77 -19.88 -9.95
N ASN A 45 -5.05 -19.83 -10.32
CA ASN A 45 -6.09 -19.18 -9.52
C ASN A 45 -6.27 -19.84 -8.15
N LEU A 46 -6.28 -21.18 -8.09
CA LEU A 46 -6.34 -21.93 -6.82
C LEU A 46 -5.10 -21.68 -5.96
N ALA A 47 -3.91 -21.72 -6.54
CA ALA A 47 -2.67 -21.46 -5.81
C ALA A 47 -2.62 -20.02 -5.27
N ALA A 48 -3.01 -19.04 -6.08
CA ALA A 48 -3.14 -17.65 -5.67
C ALA A 48 -4.17 -17.47 -4.56
N HIS A 49 -5.31 -18.17 -4.64
CA HIS A 49 -6.33 -18.15 -3.61
C HIS A 49 -5.87 -18.82 -2.31
N ALA A 50 -5.18 -19.95 -2.40
CA ALA A 50 -4.59 -20.65 -1.26
C ALA A 50 -3.55 -19.79 -0.54
N ALA A 51 -2.65 -19.15 -1.31
CA ALA A 51 -1.66 -18.21 -0.78
C ALA A 51 -2.34 -17.03 -0.08
N ARG A 52 -3.39 -16.47 -0.70
CA ARG A 52 -4.21 -15.40 -0.11
C ARG A 52 -4.81 -15.88 1.22
N LEU A 53 -5.43 -17.06 1.24
CA LEU A 53 -6.03 -17.66 2.43
C LEU A 53 -5.01 -17.84 3.56
N ARG A 54 -3.83 -18.39 3.26
CA ARG A 54 -2.72 -18.55 4.22
C ARG A 54 -2.22 -17.22 4.77
N LEU A 55 -2.02 -16.23 3.91
CA LEU A 55 -1.63 -14.88 4.33
C LEU A 55 -2.73 -14.22 5.19
N THR A 56 -4.00 -14.60 5.00
CA THR A 56 -5.13 -14.11 5.80
C THR A 56 -5.45 -14.95 7.05
N GLN A 57 -4.76 -16.06 7.31
CA GLN A 57 -5.09 -16.96 8.43
C GLN A 57 -4.86 -16.39 9.83
N ALA A 58 -4.31 -15.18 9.96
CA ALA A 58 -4.09 -14.54 11.27
C ALA A 58 -5.39 -14.01 11.94
N GLY A 59 -6.57 -14.17 11.32
CA GLY A 59 -7.82 -13.76 11.94
C GLY A 59 -9.09 -14.18 11.18
N PRO A 60 -10.28 -13.82 11.70
CA PRO A 60 -11.55 -14.05 11.02
C PRO A 60 -11.54 -13.45 9.60
N PRO A 61 -12.06 -14.14 8.57
CA PRO A 61 -11.99 -13.68 7.18
C PRO A 61 -12.58 -12.27 6.97
N THR A 62 -13.62 -11.93 7.75
CA THR A 62 -14.24 -10.60 7.75
C THR A 62 -13.31 -9.49 8.25
N LEU A 63 -12.45 -9.79 9.21
CA LEU A 63 -11.50 -8.83 9.77
C LEU A 63 -10.37 -8.53 8.78
N VAL A 64 -9.82 -9.57 8.13
CA VAL A 64 -8.72 -9.37 7.18
C VAL A 64 -9.20 -8.70 5.89
N GLN A 65 -10.38 -9.06 5.40
CA GLN A 65 -11.00 -8.35 4.28
C GLN A 65 -11.27 -6.89 4.63
N GLY A 66 -11.76 -6.63 5.85
CA GLY A 66 -11.92 -5.29 6.39
C GLY A 66 -10.61 -4.49 6.38
N ILE A 67 -9.52 -5.05 6.92
CA ILE A 67 -8.21 -4.41 6.96
C ILE A 67 -7.73 -4.11 5.54
N ARG A 68 -7.76 -5.10 4.65
CA ARG A 68 -7.30 -4.96 3.27
C ARG A 68 -8.03 -3.87 2.50
N SER A 69 -9.35 -3.80 2.64
CA SER A 69 -10.14 -2.74 2.00
C SER A 69 -9.75 -1.36 2.56
N ARG A 70 -9.61 -1.22 3.89
CA ARG A 70 -9.14 0.04 4.49
C ARG A 70 -7.71 0.40 4.08
N VAL A 71 -6.81 -0.59 4.00
CA VAL A 71 -5.44 -0.38 3.53
C VAL A 71 -5.44 0.20 2.12
N SER A 72 -6.20 -0.42 1.22
CA SER A 72 -6.29 0.00 -0.18
C SER A 72 -6.90 1.40 -0.33
N VAL A 73 -7.95 1.70 0.44
CA VAL A 73 -8.61 3.01 0.45
C VAL A 73 -7.67 4.13 0.96
N ILE A 74 -6.96 3.88 2.07
CA ILE A 74 -5.96 4.83 2.59
C ILE A 74 -4.83 5.00 1.57
N ALA A 75 -4.33 3.90 1.00
CA ALA A 75 -3.25 3.90 0.01
C ALA A 75 -3.62 4.66 -1.27
N VAL A 76 -4.82 4.46 -1.84
CA VAL A 76 -5.29 5.24 -3.00
C VAL A 76 -5.35 6.72 -2.67
N THR A 77 -5.74 7.07 -1.46
CA THR A 77 -5.85 8.48 -1.07
C THR A 77 -4.47 9.13 -0.88
N LEU A 78 -3.53 8.41 -0.26
CA LEU A 78 -2.13 8.82 -0.18
C LEU A 78 -1.49 8.95 -1.57
N LEU A 79 -1.79 8.00 -2.46
CA LEU A 79 -1.33 8.04 -3.85
C LEU A 79 -1.88 9.28 -4.57
N ALA A 80 -3.18 9.55 -4.45
CA ALA A 80 -3.81 10.72 -5.06
C ALA A 80 -3.21 12.03 -4.57
N ALA A 81 -2.98 12.13 -3.25
CA ALA A 81 -2.37 13.28 -2.62
C ALA A 81 -0.97 13.57 -3.17
N ILE A 82 -0.12 12.56 -3.20
CA ILE A 82 1.24 12.66 -3.73
C ILE A 82 1.20 12.95 -5.23
N SER A 83 0.43 12.18 -6.00
CA SER A 83 0.23 12.41 -7.43
C SER A 83 -0.20 13.84 -7.74
N SER A 84 -1.19 14.37 -7.02
CA SER A 84 -1.67 15.74 -7.23
C SER A 84 -0.58 16.77 -6.90
N THR A 85 0.17 16.56 -5.82
CA THR A 85 1.27 17.45 -5.43
C THR A 85 2.36 17.45 -6.49
N PHE A 86 2.80 16.28 -6.95
CA PHE A 86 3.86 16.20 -7.96
C PHE A 86 3.38 16.64 -9.36
N LEU A 87 2.14 16.37 -9.76
CA LEU A 87 1.60 16.91 -11.01
C LEU A 87 1.52 18.44 -10.98
N VAL A 88 1.04 19.01 -9.89
CA VAL A 88 0.82 20.46 -9.78
C VAL A 88 2.14 21.21 -9.58
N PHE A 89 2.98 20.78 -8.64
CA PHE A 89 4.22 21.48 -8.28
C PHE A 89 5.46 20.97 -9.00
N GLY A 90 5.47 19.70 -9.43
CA GLY A 90 6.62 19.06 -10.05
C GLY A 90 6.56 18.96 -11.58
N GLU A 91 5.37 19.04 -12.19
CA GLU A 91 5.18 18.89 -13.65
C GLU A 91 4.58 20.15 -14.29
N TRP A 92 3.52 20.72 -13.69
CA TRP A 92 2.78 21.83 -14.30
C TRP A 92 3.33 23.20 -13.92
N ALA A 93 3.42 23.48 -12.62
CA ALA A 93 3.93 24.70 -11.97
C ALA A 93 4.03 25.97 -12.85
N PRO A 94 2.92 26.45 -13.45
CA PRO A 94 2.95 27.53 -14.44
C PRO A 94 3.40 28.89 -13.86
N TRP A 95 3.37 29.02 -12.53
CA TRP A 95 3.85 30.20 -11.81
C TRP A 95 5.37 30.25 -11.67
N ASP A 96 6.08 29.16 -11.97
CA ASP A 96 7.54 29.15 -11.95
C ASP A 96 8.06 29.34 -13.39
N PRO A 97 8.49 30.55 -13.77
CA PRO A 97 8.94 30.87 -15.12
C PRO A 97 10.22 30.11 -15.53
N ARG A 98 10.86 29.38 -14.60
CA ARG A 98 12.05 28.57 -14.86
C ARG A 98 11.76 27.07 -14.92
N THR A 99 10.51 26.65 -14.68
CA THR A 99 10.09 25.26 -14.94
C THR A 99 9.97 24.94 -16.41
N SER A 100 9.98 25.96 -17.29
CA SER A 100 10.25 25.82 -18.71
C SER A 100 11.61 25.16 -18.89
N MET A 101 11.64 23.83 -18.96
CA MET A 101 12.85 23.07 -19.28
C MET A 101 13.16 23.31 -20.76
N GLU A 102 13.72 24.48 -21.06
CA GLU A 102 14.28 24.80 -22.36
C GLU A 102 15.26 23.68 -22.73
N GLY A 103 14.91 22.90 -23.76
CA GLY A 103 15.69 21.76 -24.23
C GLY A 103 15.09 20.37 -23.97
N SER A 104 14.03 20.23 -23.17
CA SER A 104 13.30 18.96 -23.07
C SER A 104 12.48 18.72 -24.35
N PRO A 105 12.60 17.55 -25.02
CA PRO A 105 11.86 17.25 -26.25
C PRO A 105 10.34 17.19 -26.05
N ILE A 106 9.87 17.06 -24.80
CA ILE A 106 8.46 16.99 -24.42
C ILE A 106 8.02 18.16 -23.51
N GLY A 107 8.83 19.20 -23.40
CA GLY A 107 8.58 20.35 -22.52
C GLY A 107 8.68 20.00 -21.03
N ASN A 108 7.85 20.62 -20.20
CA ASN A 108 7.92 20.54 -18.73
C ASN A 108 7.47 19.19 -18.15
N VAL A 109 7.12 18.25 -19.00
CA VAL A 109 6.59 16.95 -18.61
C VAL A 109 7.75 15.99 -18.38
N THR A 110 7.92 15.52 -17.16
CA THR A 110 8.82 14.42 -16.81
C THR A 110 8.17 13.07 -17.12
N THR A 111 8.99 12.01 -17.12
CA THR A 111 8.52 10.62 -17.18
C THR A 111 7.55 10.24 -16.04
N GLY A 112 7.52 11.01 -14.95
CA GLY A 112 6.65 10.79 -13.78
C GLY A 112 5.18 11.14 -13.99
N SER A 113 4.88 12.07 -14.89
CA SER A 113 3.51 12.52 -15.18
C SER A 113 2.53 11.37 -15.42
N ILE A 114 2.96 10.33 -16.14
CA ILE A 114 2.17 9.13 -16.44
C ILE A 114 1.78 8.38 -15.15
N CYS A 115 2.74 8.11 -14.26
CA CYS A 115 2.45 7.36 -13.03
C CYS A 115 1.63 8.20 -12.04
N PHE A 116 1.88 9.52 -11.98
CA PHE A 116 1.10 10.41 -11.12
C PHE A 116 -0.35 10.55 -11.62
N LEU A 117 -0.55 10.76 -12.92
CA LEU A 117 -1.89 10.86 -13.53
C LEU A 117 -2.69 9.57 -13.30
N ALA A 118 -2.06 8.41 -13.48
CA ALA A 118 -2.70 7.13 -13.17
C ALA A 118 -3.12 7.02 -11.70
N GLY A 119 -2.28 7.49 -10.76
CA GLY A 119 -2.62 7.54 -9.34
C GLY A 119 -3.80 8.46 -9.03
N LEU A 120 -3.88 9.63 -9.68
CA LEU A 120 -5.02 10.55 -9.54
C LEU A 120 -6.31 9.96 -10.12
N LEU A 121 -6.22 9.36 -11.32
CA LEU A 121 -7.35 8.67 -11.95
C LEU A 121 -7.83 7.47 -11.12
N ALA A 122 -6.94 6.78 -10.42
CA ALA A 122 -7.32 5.70 -9.50
C ALA A 122 -8.24 6.20 -8.38
N ALA A 123 -7.96 7.38 -7.84
CA ALA A 123 -8.80 8.00 -6.81
C ALA A 123 -10.16 8.45 -7.36
N ILE A 124 -10.19 9.04 -8.56
CA ILE A 124 -11.44 9.39 -9.25
C ILE A 124 -12.28 8.12 -9.48
N ALA A 125 -11.66 7.06 -9.98
CA ALA A 125 -12.34 5.77 -10.18
C ALA A 125 -12.88 5.20 -8.86
N MET A 126 -12.14 5.32 -7.75
CA MET A 126 -12.61 4.93 -6.41
C MET A 126 -13.84 5.75 -5.99
N VAL A 127 -13.81 7.08 -6.15
CA VAL A 127 -14.94 7.96 -5.82
C VAL A 127 -16.19 7.61 -6.64
N LEU A 128 -16.01 7.26 -7.92
CA LEU A 128 -17.08 6.80 -8.81
C LEU A 128 -17.56 5.36 -8.53
N GLY A 129 -17.04 4.69 -7.50
CA GLY A 129 -17.42 3.32 -7.15
C GLY A 129 -16.86 2.25 -8.10
N ARG A 130 -15.91 2.60 -8.99
CA ARG A 130 -15.30 1.69 -9.96
C ARG A 130 -14.06 1.01 -9.37
N ALA A 131 -14.26 0.14 -8.38
CA ALA A 131 -13.18 -0.51 -7.62
C ALA A 131 -12.18 -1.26 -8.51
N ALA A 132 -12.64 -1.97 -9.54
CA ALA A 132 -11.77 -2.69 -10.48
C ALA A 132 -10.86 -1.73 -11.24
N SER A 133 -11.40 -0.63 -11.79
CA SER A 133 -10.64 0.39 -12.50
C SER A 133 -9.64 1.08 -11.59
N ALA A 134 -10.06 1.47 -10.38
CA ALA A 134 -9.17 2.08 -9.38
C ALA A 134 -7.99 1.18 -9.04
N ARG A 135 -8.24 -0.13 -8.87
CA ARG A 135 -7.21 -1.13 -8.61
C ARG A 135 -6.21 -1.25 -9.77
N TRP A 136 -6.71 -1.33 -11.01
CA TRP A 136 -5.85 -1.42 -12.20
C TRP A 136 -5.03 -0.15 -12.42
N LEU A 137 -5.62 1.03 -12.21
CA LEU A 137 -4.92 2.31 -12.33
C LEU A 137 -3.84 2.48 -11.25
N ALA A 138 -4.12 2.06 -10.01
CA ALA A 138 -3.12 2.03 -8.94
C ALA A 138 -1.98 1.03 -9.24
N ALA A 139 -2.31 -0.15 -9.77
CA ALA A 139 -1.31 -1.13 -10.19
C ALA A 139 -0.44 -0.60 -11.34
N PHE A 140 -1.07 0.04 -12.33
CA PHE A 140 -0.37 0.69 -13.43
C PHE A 140 0.54 1.80 -12.92
N SER A 141 0.06 2.69 -12.05
CA SER A 141 0.88 3.71 -11.39
C SER A 141 2.11 3.12 -10.69
N ALA A 142 1.94 2.04 -9.93
CA ALA A 142 3.03 1.35 -9.26
C ALA A 142 4.04 0.73 -10.24
N LEU A 143 3.55 0.02 -11.26
CA LEU A 143 4.40 -0.62 -12.26
C LEU A 143 5.17 0.40 -13.11
N SER A 144 4.52 1.50 -13.50
CA SER A 144 5.17 2.60 -14.21
C SER A 144 6.25 3.25 -13.36
N ALA A 145 5.96 3.55 -12.08
CA ALA A 145 6.95 4.12 -11.17
C ALA A 145 8.17 3.19 -10.98
N PHE A 146 7.91 1.89 -10.81
CA PHE A 146 8.97 0.88 -10.73
C PHE A 146 9.79 0.78 -12.03
N ALA A 147 9.13 0.79 -13.19
CA ALA A 147 9.79 0.77 -14.48
C ALA A 147 10.68 2.01 -14.67
N ILE A 148 10.21 3.20 -14.33
CA ILE A 148 11.01 4.44 -14.43
C ILE A 148 12.28 4.39 -13.55
N MET A 149 12.25 3.64 -12.44
CA MET A 149 13.42 3.42 -11.60
C MET A 149 14.45 2.45 -12.20
N ALA A 150 14.07 1.63 -13.19
CA ALA A 150 14.96 0.60 -13.74
C ALA A 150 16.20 1.24 -14.39
N PRO A 151 17.41 0.68 -14.18
CA PRO A 151 18.66 1.26 -14.70
C PRO A 151 18.65 1.57 -16.21
N PRO A 152 18.10 0.72 -17.09
CA PRO A 152 18.05 1.02 -18.52
C PRO A 152 17.21 2.27 -18.83
N ILE A 153 16.08 2.45 -18.15
CA ILE A 153 15.20 3.61 -18.34
C ILE A 153 15.85 4.87 -17.75
N ALA A 154 16.55 4.73 -16.62
CA ALA A 154 17.30 5.85 -16.03
C ALA A 154 18.45 6.32 -16.94
N GLN A 155 19.18 5.38 -17.56
CA GLN A 155 20.25 5.69 -18.52
C GLN A 155 19.67 6.30 -19.81
N PHE A 156 18.58 5.74 -20.33
CA PHE A 156 17.86 6.30 -21.47
C PHE A 156 17.41 7.73 -21.19
N ALA A 157 16.74 7.96 -20.05
CA ALA A 157 16.27 9.29 -19.68
C ALA A 157 17.42 10.30 -19.63
N HIS A 158 18.56 9.92 -19.05
CA HIS A 158 19.74 10.77 -19.01
C HIS A 158 20.33 11.04 -20.41
N GLY A 159 20.43 10.02 -21.26
CA GLY A 159 21.01 10.13 -22.60
C GLY A 159 20.19 10.99 -23.57
N TYR A 160 18.87 11.08 -23.36
CA TYR A 160 17.95 11.86 -24.20
C TYR A 160 17.47 13.16 -23.54
N GLY A 161 18.05 13.54 -22.38
CA GLY A 161 17.68 14.77 -21.68
C GLY A 161 16.30 14.75 -21.02
N PHE A 162 15.68 13.57 -20.85
CA PHE A 162 14.45 13.45 -20.07
C PHE A 162 14.75 13.59 -18.59
N THR A 163 14.01 14.46 -17.92
CA THR A 163 13.99 14.52 -16.46
C THR A 163 13.11 13.41 -15.90
N ARG A 164 13.48 12.96 -14.70
CA ARG A 164 12.77 11.93 -13.96
C ARG A 164 12.55 12.36 -12.52
N PRO A 165 11.45 11.95 -11.88
CA PRO A 165 11.29 12.17 -10.46
C PRO A 165 12.40 11.46 -9.66
N PRO A 166 12.76 11.96 -8.47
CA PRO A 166 13.71 11.31 -7.59
C PRO A 166 13.30 9.87 -7.27
N GLY A 167 14.29 8.96 -7.24
CA GLY A 167 14.05 7.53 -7.04
C GLY A 167 13.31 7.20 -5.74
N GLY A 168 13.50 7.99 -4.67
CA GLY A 168 12.75 7.83 -3.42
C GLY A 168 11.25 8.04 -3.61
N ILE A 169 10.84 9.07 -4.35
CA ILE A 169 9.42 9.34 -4.64
C ILE A 169 8.83 8.21 -5.48
N LEU A 170 9.55 7.76 -6.51
CA LEU A 170 9.10 6.63 -7.34
C LEU A 170 8.97 5.33 -6.54
N ALA A 171 9.91 5.06 -5.63
CA ALA A 171 9.83 3.90 -4.73
C ALA A 171 8.61 4.01 -3.80
N PHE A 172 8.35 5.21 -3.28
CA PHE A 172 7.17 5.47 -2.46
C PHE A 172 5.86 5.24 -3.23
N VAL A 173 5.74 5.81 -4.43
CA VAL A 173 4.59 5.62 -5.33
C VAL A 173 4.42 4.14 -5.67
N THR A 174 5.52 3.41 -5.92
CA THR A 174 5.49 1.97 -6.17
C THR A 174 4.89 1.21 -4.99
N MET A 175 5.36 1.47 -3.77
CA MET A 175 4.88 0.81 -2.57
C MET A 175 3.41 1.12 -2.29
N VAL A 176 3.03 2.40 -2.33
CA VAL A 176 1.64 2.82 -2.05
C VAL A 176 0.69 2.37 -3.15
N GLY A 177 1.08 2.47 -4.42
CA GLY A 177 0.30 1.96 -5.54
C GLY A 177 0.10 0.44 -5.47
N ALA A 178 1.11 -0.32 -5.03
CA ALA A 178 0.98 -1.76 -4.78
C ALA A 178 0.02 -2.06 -3.62
N LEU A 179 0.08 -1.31 -2.51
CA LEU A 179 -0.88 -1.43 -1.40
C LEU A 179 -2.31 -1.09 -1.83
N ALA A 180 -2.47 -0.04 -2.64
CA ALA A 180 -3.73 0.35 -3.25
C ALA A 180 -4.29 -0.77 -4.15
N ALA A 181 -3.45 -1.33 -5.02
CA ALA A 181 -3.80 -2.42 -5.93
C ALA A 181 -4.07 -3.75 -5.21
N ALA A 182 -3.52 -3.92 -4.00
CA ALA A 182 -3.72 -5.15 -3.24
C ALA A 182 -5.18 -5.31 -2.84
N GLY A 183 -5.94 -4.26 -2.53
CA GLY A 183 -7.34 -4.37 -2.08
C GLY A 183 -8.40 -4.00 -3.10
N GLU A 184 -9.63 -3.88 -2.60
CA GLU A 184 -10.75 -3.28 -3.33
C GLU A 184 -10.98 -1.88 -2.74
N PRO A 185 -10.51 -0.82 -3.43
CA PRO A 185 -10.68 0.54 -2.97
C PRO A 185 -12.14 0.94 -3.22
N LEU A 186 -12.98 0.73 -2.21
CA LEU A 186 -14.36 1.16 -2.20
C LEU A 186 -14.52 2.30 -1.19
N PRO A 187 -15.20 3.40 -1.57
CA PRO A 187 -15.38 4.51 -0.67
C PRO A 187 -16.15 4.04 0.58
N PRO A 188 -15.77 4.51 1.78
CA PRO A 188 -16.48 4.17 3.00
C PRO A 188 -17.97 4.55 2.90
N ARG A 189 -18.86 3.64 3.34
CA ARG A 189 -20.27 3.96 3.57
C ARG A 189 -20.40 5.14 4.54
N SER A 190 -21.48 5.92 4.43
CA SER A 190 -21.63 7.29 4.98
C SER A 190 -21.15 7.48 6.43
N ARG A 191 -21.39 6.49 7.30
CA ARG A 191 -21.08 6.55 8.73
C ARG A 191 -19.59 6.67 9.08
N SER A 192 -18.67 6.37 8.15
CA SER A 192 -17.22 6.50 8.36
C SER A 192 -16.53 7.52 7.45
N ARG A 193 -17.30 8.41 6.79
CA ARG A 193 -16.74 9.44 5.90
C ARG A 193 -15.88 10.45 6.65
N GLY A 194 -16.31 10.92 7.83
CA GLY A 194 -15.58 11.89 8.64
C GLY A 194 -14.20 11.40 9.09
N LEU A 195 -14.12 10.16 9.60
CA LEU A 195 -12.86 9.53 9.99
C LEU A 195 -11.96 9.30 8.77
N PHE A 196 -12.55 8.90 7.64
CA PHE A 196 -11.83 8.73 6.39
C PHE A 196 -11.24 10.05 5.88
N THR A 197 -12.03 11.13 5.84
CA THR A 197 -11.53 12.45 5.45
C THR A 197 -10.43 12.94 6.38
N LEU A 198 -10.51 12.66 7.67
CA LEU A 198 -9.49 13.08 8.64
C LEU A 198 -8.19 12.27 8.50
N LEU A 199 -8.30 10.96 8.29
CA LEU A 199 -7.16 10.06 8.05
C LEU A 199 -6.54 10.21 6.65
N ALA A 200 -7.31 10.67 5.68
CA ALA A 200 -6.87 11.01 4.33
C ALA A 200 -6.21 12.39 4.28
N ALA A 201 -6.93 13.42 4.75
CA ALA A 201 -6.50 14.80 4.62
C ALA A 201 -5.30 15.12 5.51
N GLY A 202 -5.20 14.55 6.73
CA GLY A 202 -4.08 14.85 7.63
C GLY A 202 -2.71 14.52 7.03
N PRO A 203 -2.47 13.28 6.55
CA PRO A 203 -1.20 12.91 5.91
C PRO A 203 -0.97 13.62 4.58
N THR A 204 -2.02 13.92 3.82
CA THR A 204 -1.95 14.70 2.58
C THR A 204 -1.53 16.14 2.83
N ILE A 205 -2.18 16.80 3.79
CA ILE A 205 -1.87 18.17 4.20
C ILE A 205 -0.47 18.21 4.82
N ALA A 206 -0.11 17.23 5.65
CA ALA A 206 1.24 17.13 6.17
C ALA A 206 2.27 16.90 5.07
N ALA A 207 2.05 15.98 4.12
CA ALA A 207 2.93 15.79 2.97
C ALA A 207 3.07 17.08 2.14
N MET A 208 1.97 17.79 1.88
CA MET A 208 1.99 19.09 1.23
C MET A 208 2.74 20.14 2.05
N LEU A 209 2.54 20.23 3.37
CA LEU A 209 3.23 21.16 4.27
C LEU A 209 4.71 20.81 4.47
N ILE A 210 5.12 19.58 4.17
CA ILE A 210 6.51 19.13 4.20
C ILE A 210 7.19 19.42 2.86
N LEU A 211 6.43 19.36 1.77
CA LEU A 211 6.88 19.70 0.42
C LEU A 211 6.77 21.21 0.12
N ALA A 212 5.97 21.97 0.88
CA ALA A 212 5.78 23.40 0.68
C ALA A 212 7.00 24.26 1.08
N PRO A 213 7.77 23.97 2.15
CA PRO A 213 9.03 24.66 2.44
C PRO A 213 10.14 24.42 1.40
N SER A 214 10.00 23.37 0.58
CA SER A 214 10.82 23.19 -0.63
C SER A 214 10.42 24.10 -1.79
N LEU A 215 9.32 24.85 -1.67
CA LEU A 215 8.89 25.91 -2.61
C LEU A 215 9.54 27.26 -2.28
N GLY A 216 10.81 27.26 -1.83
CA GLY A 216 11.60 28.50 -1.79
C GLY A 216 11.63 29.16 -3.17
N PRO A 217 12.06 30.43 -3.29
CA PRO A 217 12.03 31.22 -4.53
C PRO A 217 12.94 30.69 -5.67
N GLU A 218 13.48 29.47 -5.53
CA GLU A 218 14.48 28.89 -6.39
C GLU A 218 13.98 27.60 -7.06
N PRO A 219 14.16 27.46 -8.38
CA PRO A 219 13.26 26.76 -9.30
C PRO A 219 13.43 25.23 -9.40
N TRP A 220 14.02 24.61 -8.39
CA TRP A 220 14.41 23.20 -8.46
C TRP A 220 13.74 22.39 -7.36
N PHE A 221 12.44 22.16 -7.50
CA PHE A 221 11.64 21.30 -6.60
C PHE A 221 12.30 19.94 -6.34
N TYR A 222 13.08 19.44 -7.30
CA TYR A 222 13.79 18.17 -7.22
C TYR A 222 15.28 18.26 -6.79
N TYR A 223 15.97 19.42 -6.86
CA TYR A 223 17.46 19.46 -6.88
C TYR A 223 18.20 20.44 -5.91
N ARG A 224 17.55 21.08 -4.92
CA ARG A 224 18.21 21.83 -3.81
C ARG A 224 17.85 21.26 -2.43
N LEU A 225 18.64 21.21 -1.34
CA LEU A 225 20.02 21.54 -0.88
C LEU A 225 20.30 20.54 0.29
N PRO A 226 21.56 20.17 0.62
CA PRO A 226 21.89 19.30 1.77
C PRO A 226 21.21 19.69 3.10
N ASP A 227 20.99 20.97 3.35
CA ASP A 227 20.33 21.48 4.57
C ASP A 227 18.83 21.13 4.65
N GLN A 228 18.16 20.96 3.50
CA GLN A 228 16.75 20.53 3.45
C GLN A 228 16.60 19.02 3.59
N VAL A 229 17.66 18.23 3.38
CA VAL A 229 17.60 16.78 3.54
C VAL A 229 17.28 16.43 4.99
N ALA A 230 17.91 17.11 5.96
CA ALA A 230 17.64 16.94 7.38
C ALA A 230 16.19 17.29 7.74
N LEU A 231 15.66 18.39 7.21
CA LEU A 231 14.26 18.79 7.43
C LEU A 231 13.28 17.76 6.83
N ARG A 232 13.53 17.28 5.61
CA ARG A 232 12.70 16.26 4.94
C ARG A 232 12.71 14.94 5.69
N ILE A 233 13.89 14.52 6.17
CA ILE A 233 14.04 13.33 7.01
C ILE A 233 13.30 13.52 8.33
N GLY A 234 13.52 14.64 9.03
CA GLY A 234 12.89 14.92 10.32
C GLY A 234 11.36 14.96 10.24
N LEU A 235 10.83 15.66 9.24
CA LEU A 235 9.39 15.75 9.00
C LEU A 235 8.78 14.41 8.57
N GLY A 236 9.51 13.65 7.76
CA GLY A 236 9.11 12.32 7.37
C GLY A 236 9.09 11.30 8.51
N ILE A 237 10.08 11.36 9.40
CA ILE A 237 10.10 10.61 10.66
C ILE A 237 8.92 11.04 11.53
N LEU A 238 8.68 12.35 11.68
CA LEU A 238 7.56 12.89 12.46
C LEU A 238 6.21 12.39 11.93
N LEU A 239 6.03 12.39 10.60
CA LEU A 239 4.83 11.85 9.96
C LEU A 239 4.69 10.34 10.17
N GLY A 240 5.75 9.58 9.88
CA GLY A 240 5.74 8.12 10.02
C GLY A 240 5.46 7.69 11.46
N THR A 241 6.12 8.33 12.42
CA THR A 241 5.90 8.09 13.86
C THR A 241 4.52 8.55 14.31
N GLY A 242 4.05 9.73 13.89
CA GLY A 242 2.70 10.21 14.18
C GLY A 242 1.61 9.26 13.67
N LEU A 243 1.80 8.70 12.47
CA LEU A 243 0.89 7.69 11.91
C LEU A 243 0.89 6.38 12.73
N ILE A 244 2.06 5.93 13.21
CA ILE A 244 2.16 4.74 14.07
C ILE A 244 1.51 5.00 15.44
N VAL A 245 1.73 6.18 16.03
CA VAL A 245 1.10 6.56 17.30
C VAL A 245 -0.42 6.58 17.13
N LEU A 246 -0.92 7.22 16.08
CA LEU A 246 -2.35 7.24 15.79
C LEU A 246 -2.92 5.84 15.53
N ALA A 247 -2.18 5.00 14.80
CA ALA A 247 -2.55 3.60 14.59
C ALA A 247 -2.67 2.85 15.92
N THR A 248 -1.72 3.07 16.83
CA THR A 248 -1.69 2.46 18.16
C THR A 248 -2.87 2.93 19.02
N VAL A 249 -3.16 4.23 19.03
CA VAL A 249 -4.34 4.80 19.71
C VAL A 249 -5.64 4.17 19.18
N LEU A 250 -5.78 4.03 17.86
CA LEU A 250 -6.94 3.37 17.25
C LEU A 250 -7.04 1.89 17.64
N LEU A 251 -5.93 1.18 17.75
CA LEU A 251 -5.92 -0.22 18.23
C LEU A 251 -6.38 -0.30 19.69
N ILE A 252 -5.88 0.58 20.56
CA ILE A 252 -6.24 0.65 21.99
C ILE A 252 -7.72 1.01 22.16
N ALA A 253 -8.23 1.97 21.38
CA ALA A 253 -9.62 2.39 21.38
C ALA A 253 -10.59 1.33 20.79
N GLY A 254 -10.10 0.16 20.38
CA GLY A 254 -10.92 -0.93 19.85
C GLY A 254 -11.23 -0.82 18.35
N HIS A 255 -10.73 0.21 17.65
CA HIS A 255 -10.86 0.38 16.20
C HIS A 255 -9.82 -0.45 15.42
N ARG A 256 -9.78 -1.76 15.67
CA ARG A 256 -8.71 -2.68 15.21
C ARG A 256 -8.45 -2.62 13.71
N VAL A 257 -9.51 -2.56 12.91
CA VAL A 257 -9.41 -2.55 11.45
C VAL A 257 -8.73 -1.28 10.94
N TRP A 258 -9.09 -0.12 11.52
CA TRP A 258 -8.49 1.16 11.14
C TRP A 258 -7.07 1.29 11.65
N GLY A 259 -6.80 0.90 12.89
CA GLY A 259 -5.45 0.93 13.46
C GLY A 259 -4.48 0.04 12.67
N ALA A 260 -4.86 -1.20 12.36
CA ALA A 260 -4.04 -2.09 11.54
C ALA A 260 -3.83 -1.57 10.12
N ALA A 261 -4.88 -1.03 9.49
CA ALA A 261 -4.77 -0.47 8.14
C ALA A 261 -3.85 0.75 8.08
N LEU A 262 -3.90 1.62 9.10
CA LEU A 262 -3.02 2.78 9.21
C LEU A 262 -1.57 2.37 9.47
N ALA A 263 -1.34 1.39 10.34
CA ALA A 263 -0.01 0.84 10.58
C ALA A 263 0.63 0.30 9.29
N VAL A 264 -0.12 -0.48 8.49
CA VAL A 264 0.37 -0.97 7.19
C VAL A 264 0.71 0.19 6.24
N ASN A 265 -0.11 1.23 6.19
CA ASN A 265 0.13 2.41 5.32
C ASN A 265 1.26 3.32 5.80
N SER A 266 1.70 3.20 7.06
CA SER A 266 2.89 3.90 7.55
C SER A 266 4.20 3.24 7.09
N ALA A 267 4.18 1.95 6.72
CA ALA A 267 5.37 1.20 6.35
C ALA A 267 6.16 1.80 5.17
N PRO A 268 5.53 2.27 4.07
CA PRO A 268 6.24 2.91 2.96
C PRO A 268 7.06 4.14 3.37
N TRP A 269 6.53 4.95 4.30
CA TRP A 269 7.25 6.11 4.82
C TRP A 269 8.52 5.67 5.55
N LEU A 270 8.36 4.72 6.45
CA LEU A 270 9.45 4.26 7.30
C LEU A 270 10.54 3.53 6.50
N LEU A 271 10.14 2.74 5.51
CA LEU A 271 11.07 2.07 4.60
C LEU A 271 11.85 3.08 3.77
N LEU A 272 11.18 4.13 3.27
CA LEU A 272 11.84 5.19 2.51
C LEU A 272 12.94 5.89 3.32
N PHE A 273 12.71 6.12 4.61
CA PHE A 273 13.75 6.70 5.49
C PHE A 273 14.84 5.71 5.85
N ALA A 274 14.49 4.44 6.11
CA ALA A 274 15.47 3.41 6.40
C ALA A 274 16.43 3.15 5.23
N LEU A 275 15.97 3.35 3.99
CA LEU A 275 16.74 3.12 2.76
C LEU A 275 17.35 4.39 2.16
N ALA A 276 17.17 5.57 2.77
CA ALA A 276 17.67 6.83 2.23
C ALA A 276 19.22 6.85 2.21
N PRO A 277 19.87 6.89 1.03
CA PRO A 277 21.33 6.78 0.91
C PRO A 277 22.09 7.95 1.53
N THR A 278 21.43 9.11 1.69
CA THR A 278 22.00 10.30 2.33
C THR A 278 22.32 10.08 3.82
N ALA A 279 21.62 9.15 4.48
CA ALA A 279 21.98 8.73 5.84
C ALA A 279 23.27 7.89 5.89
N LEU A 280 23.66 7.28 4.76
CA LEU A 280 24.87 6.46 4.65
C LEU A 280 26.09 7.27 4.19
N SER A 281 25.89 8.31 3.36
CA SER A 281 26.99 9.08 2.77
C SER A 281 27.45 10.29 3.60
N ALA A 282 26.63 10.82 4.51
CA ALA A 282 26.94 12.04 5.25
C ALA A 282 27.85 11.85 6.49
N GLY A 283 28.35 10.64 6.78
CA GLY A 283 29.14 10.37 7.98
C GLY A 283 28.38 10.55 9.31
N ALA A 284 27.11 10.96 9.25
CA ALA A 284 26.19 10.96 10.37
C ALA A 284 26.04 9.51 10.84
N VAL A 285 26.38 9.25 12.10
CA VAL A 285 26.31 7.91 12.67
C VAL A 285 24.90 7.35 12.40
N PRO A 286 24.76 6.20 11.71
CA PRO A 286 23.47 5.68 11.23
C PRO A 286 22.57 5.17 12.36
N VAL A 287 22.71 5.69 13.60
CA VAL A 287 22.02 5.23 14.81
C VAL A 287 20.50 5.30 14.65
N GLY A 288 19.98 6.17 13.78
CA GLY A 288 18.55 6.31 13.55
C GLY A 288 17.93 5.21 12.69
N GLY A 289 18.55 4.81 11.58
CA GLY A 289 17.91 3.99 10.54
C GLY A 289 17.54 2.56 10.99
N PRO A 290 18.50 1.76 11.48
CA PRO A 290 18.25 0.41 11.98
C PRO A 290 17.40 0.41 13.24
N LEU A 291 17.53 1.43 14.11
CA LEU A 291 16.78 1.54 15.35
C LEU A 291 15.33 1.96 15.10
N LEU A 292 15.09 2.85 14.13
CA LEU A 292 13.76 3.15 13.58
C LEU A 292 13.16 1.91 12.94
N LEU A 293 13.89 1.23 12.03
CA LEU A 293 13.40 -0.01 11.40
C LEU A 293 13.04 -1.07 12.46
N ALA A 294 13.88 -1.24 13.48
CA ALA A 294 13.60 -2.13 14.61
C ALA A 294 12.35 -1.68 15.38
N LEU A 295 12.19 -0.38 15.66
CA LEU A 295 10.99 0.18 16.29
C LEU A 295 9.73 -0.07 15.47
N VAL A 296 9.81 0.04 14.14
CA VAL A 296 8.69 -0.24 13.23
C VAL A 296 8.35 -1.72 13.22
N ILE A 297 9.35 -2.58 13.13
CA ILE A 297 9.17 -4.04 13.18
C ILE A 297 8.57 -4.43 14.53
N VAL A 298 9.09 -3.90 15.64
CA VAL A 298 8.58 -4.13 17.00
C VAL A 298 7.16 -3.61 17.13
N ALA A 299 6.85 -2.41 16.66
CA ALA A 299 5.50 -1.86 16.69
C ALA A 299 4.52 -2.69 15.87
N ALA A 300 4.92 -3.16 14.68
CA ALA A 300 4.12 -4.02 13.82
C ALA A 300 3.88 -5.40 14.46
N LEU A 301 4.93 -5.99 15.06
CA LEU A 301 4.84 -7.26 15.79
C LEU A 301 3.97 -7.14 17.03
N LEU A 302 4.11 -6.06 17.79
CA LEU A 302 3.28 -5.77 18.96
C LEU A 302 1.81 -5.56 18.56
N ALA A 303 1.55 -4.81 17.50
CA ALA A 303 0.20 -4.65 16.97
C ALA A 303 -0.40 -6.01 16.56
N GLY A 304 0.37 -6.85 15.88
CA GLY A 304 -0.03 -8.22 15.52
C GLY A 304 -0.34 -9.08 16.76
N LEU A 305 0.56 -9.07 17.76
CA LEU A 305 0.41 -9.80 19.02
C LEU A 305 -0.83 -9.34 19.81
N ILE A 306 -1.06 -8.03 19.90
CA ILE A 306 -2.24 -7.45 20.56
C ILE A 306 -3.52 -7.93 19.86
N VAL A 307 -3.56 -7.89 18.52
CA VAL A 307 -4.72 -8.36 17.75
C VAL A 307 -4.99 -9.85 17.98
N VAL A 308 -3.94 -10.69 18.00
CA VAL A 308 -4.04 -12.14 18.24
C VAL A 308 -4.46 -12.45 19.69
N ARG A 309 -3.92 -11.73 20.67
CA ARG A 309 -4.22 -11.97 22.09
C ARG A 309 -5.68 -11.62 22.41
N ILE A 310 -6.18 -10.50 21.87
CA ILE A 310 -7.56 -10.09 22.14
C ILE A 310 -8.57 -10.93 21.34
N SER A 311 -8.21 -11.47 20.17
CA SER A 311 -9.10 -12.39 19.45
C SER A 311 -9.30 -13.72 20.18
N ARG A 312 -8.27 -14.23 20.87
CA ARG A 312 -8.38 -15.42 21.73
C ARG A 312 -9.30 -15.22 22.93
N HIS A 313 -9.28 -14.05 23.56
CA HIS A 313 -10.12 -13.79 24.74
C HIS A 313 -11.62 -13.60 24.45
N ARG A 314 -12.03 -13.37 23.19
CA ARG A 314 -13.45 -13.23 22.82
C ARG A 314 -14.10 -14.54 22.33
N GLN A 315 -13.40 -15.67 22.36
CA GLN A 315 -14.02 -16.96 22.06
C GLN A 315 -14.79 -17.69 23.19
N PRO A 316 -15.01 -17.18 24.42
CA PRO A 316 -15.76 -17.96 25.40
C PRO A 316 -17.27 -17.65 25.32
N GLU A 317 -18.07 -18.72 25.24
CA GLU A 317 -19.44 -18.91 25.74
C GLU A 317 -20.51 -19.32 24.72
N THR A 318 -20.48 -18.86 23.46
CA THR A 318 -21.51 -19.27 22.48
C THR A 318 -21.44 -20.76 22.15
N PHE A 319 -20.25 -21.35 22.12
CA PHE A 319 -20.09 -22.79 21.89
C PHE A 319 -20.55 -23.64 23.10
N ARG A 320 -20.53 -23.09 24.32
CA ARG A 320 -20.94 -23.80 25.55
C ARG A 320 -22.47 -23.86 25.71
N ARG A 321 -23.21 -22.94 25.09
CA ARG A 321 -24.68 -22.92 25.10
C ARG A 321 -25.33 -23.81 24.03
N MET A 322 -24.61 -24.22 22.98
CA MET A 322 -25.15 -25.15 21.98
C MET A 322 -25.03 -26.62 22.41
N THR A 323 -23.99 -26.99 23.17
CA THR A 323 -23.84 -28.37 23.66
C THR A 323 -24.77 -28.72 24.82
N THR A 324 -25.32 -27.74 25.53
CA THR A 324 -26.24 -27.97 26.67
C THR A 324 -27.71 -28.08 26.28
N LYS A 325 -28.10 -27.73 25.04
CA LYS A 325 -29.51 -27.82 24.58
C LYS A 325 -29.88 -29.12 23.84
N SER A 326 -28.95 -30.05 23.67
CA SER A 326 -29.19 -31.33 22.96
C SER A 326 -29.50 -32.51 23.90
N GLN A 327 -29.75 -32.27 25.18
CA GLN A 327 -30.02 -33.32 26.18
C GLN A 327 -31.40 -33.19 26.86
N GLY A 328 -32.34 -32.46 26.24
CA GLY A 328 -33.73 -32.33 26.71
C GLY A 328 -34.70 -32.76 25.64
#